data_AF-A0A7D9KI78-F1
#
_entry.id   AF-A0A7D9KI78-F1
#
_cell.length_a   1.000
_cell.length_b   1.000
_cell.length_c   1.000
_cell.angle_alpha   90.00
_cell.angle_beta   90.00
_cell.angle_gamma   90.00
#
_symmetry.space_group_name_H-M   'P 1'
#
loop_
_entity.id
_entity.type
_entity.pdbx_description
1 polymer ?
#
loop_
_entity_poly.entity_id
_entity_poly.type
_entity_poly.pdbx_seq_one_letter_code
_entity_poly.pdbx_strand_id
1 'polypeptide(L)'
;MPASTKKRPDKEKLLAIQFESLKERTDSLLAIADKNLDTYKPEVAAAMFEKVSSLIEELTGSFSSWLLVSTDLEDDKILSVKSSFNNTSKIADEVLVKLKAASPVPVPTPPVKMEKPSLSSSKLRKVDFRPLEKSGTKNWFHDLEIVFKAMGITEEDIQYAALLRLIDAQTSNLLTSISRSKPDDSYSQAKALIISEFSLSKYDRAKLYLLESSPGPEENLSHFASRIEVLFDDLSLDDIRKFTVLRHAPSSVRLQLAGSGFDSKSFVDLVREADQLTQRAKQDSFVVGAIQNKSRTNPGKQNNRSKVCSFHVRFGNNARTCSGEGKCLLWSKGLPLPRENTSGNDAGKPSRG
;
A
#
# COMPACT_ATOMS: atom_id res chain seq x y z
N MET A 1 -16.17 11.02 -34.94
CA MET A 1 -15.40 10.29 -33.91
C MET A 1 -14.98 8.95 -34.50
N PRO A 2 -13.67 8.65 -34.61
CA PRO A 2 -13.24 7.37 -35.16
C PRO A 2 -13.48 6.26 -34.13
N ALA A 3 -14.02 5.13 -34.60
CA ALA A 3 -14.26 3.94 -33.80
C ALA A 3 -12.94 3.39 -33.25
N SER A 4 -12.88 3.26 -31.92
CA SER A 4 -11.76 2.64 -31.21
C SER A 4 -11.65 1.17 -31.62
N THR A 5 -10.68 0.85 -32.47
CA THR A 5 -10.30 -0.51 -32.79
C THR A 5 -9.63 -1.12 -31.56
N LYS A 6 -10.41 -1.86 -30.76
CA LYS A 6 -9.85 -2.74 -29.71
C LYS A 6 -8.85 -3.67 -30.38
N LYS A 7 -7.55 -3.41 -30.18
CA LYS A 7 -6.47 -4.33 -30.54
C LYS A 7 -6.79 -5.67 -29.91
N ARG A 8 -7.17 -6.66 -30.74
CA ARG A 8 -7.33 -8.04 -30.28
C ARG A 8 -6.00 -8.44 -29.63
N PRO A 9 -6.02 -9.10 -28.46
CA PRO A 9 -4.81 -9.62 -27.85
C PRO A 9 -4.11 -10.50 -28.89
N ASP A 10 -2.81 -10.28 -28.99
CA ASP A 10 -1.92 -10.94 -29.93
C ASP A 10 -2.08 -12.46 -29.75
N LYS A 11 -2.63 -13.14 -30.77
CA LYS A 11 -3.03 -14.55 -30.66
C LYS A 11 -1.84 -15.38 -30.16
N GLU A 12 -0.65 -15.09 -30.68
CA GLU A 12 0.62 -15.72 -30.30
C GLU A 12 0.90 -15.63 -28.79
N LYS A 13 0.60 -14.50 -28.14
CA LYS A 13 0.86 -14.32 -26.70
C LYS A 13 -0.07 -15.18 -25.83
N LEU A 14 -1.33 -15.32 -26.22
CA LEU A 14 -2.25 -16.21 -25.50
C LEU A 14 -1.84 -17.67 -25.63
N LEU A 15 -1.33 -18.08 -26.80
CA LEU A 15 -0.83 -19.44 -27.01
C LEU A 15 0.45 -19.70 -26.20
N ALA A 16 1.36 -18.73 -26.14
CA ALA A 16 2.57 -18.83 -25.32
C ALA A 16 2.25 -19.00 -23.81
N ILE A 17 1.25 -18.29 -23.30
CA ILE A 17 0.80 -18.43 -21.90
C ILE A 17 0.20 -19.82 -21.65
N GLN A 18 -0.63 -20.32 -22.57
CA GLN A 18 -1.21 -21.66 -22.46
C GLN A 18 -0.14 -22.76 -22.51
N PHE A 19 0.91 -22.55 -23.31
CA PHE A 19 2.05 -23.45 -23.40
C PHE A 19 2.84 -23.52 -22.10
N GLU A 20 3.24 -22.37 -21.53
CA GLU A 20 4.02 -22.36 -20.29
C GLU A 20 3.21 -22.98 -19.14
N SER A 21 1.90 -22.71 -19.08
CA SER A 21 1.01 -23.32 -18.07
C SER A 21 0.94 -24.86 -18.19
N LEU A 22 0.97 -25.41 -19.41
CA LEU A 22 0.96 -26.85 -19.59
C LEU A 22 2.29 -27.48 -19.18
N LYS A 23 3.39 -26.84 -19.57
CA LYS A 23 4.75 -27.28 -19.22
C LYS A 23 4.96 -27.30 -17.70
N GLU A 24 4.56 -26.25 -16.99
CA GLU A 24 4.64 -26.20 -15.52
C GLU A 24 3.87 -27.35 -14.85
N ARG A 25 2.72 -27.76 -15.41
CA ARG A 25 1.94 -28.88 -14.89
C ARG A 25 2.61 -30.22 -15.15
N THR A 26 3.18 -30.41 -16.33
CA THR A 26 3.97 -31.61 -16.64
C THR A 26 5.18 -31.73 -15.73
N ASP A 27 5.93 -30.64 -15.53
CA ASP A 27 7.08 -30.60 -14.62
C ASP A 27 6.66 -30.89 -13.17
N SER A 28 5.50 -30.37 -12.74
CA SER A 28 4.93 -30.66 -11.42
C SER A 28 4.56 -32.14 -11.25
N LEU A 29 4.00 -32.78 -12.28
CA LEU A 29 3.66 -34.20 -12.26
C LEU A 29 4.92 -35.08 -12.17
N LEU A 30 5.96 -34.74 -12.92
CA LEU A 30 7.26 -35.42 -12.86
C LEU A 30 7.91 -35.28 -11.48
N ALA A 31 7.92 -34.08 -10.91
CA ALA A 31 8.48 -33.84 -9.58
C ALA A 31 7.73 -34.60 -8.47
N ILE A 32 6.40 -34.73 -8.59
CA ILE A 32 5.59 -35.53 -7.65
C ILE A 32 5.90 -37.02 -7.81
N ALA A 33 6.05 -37.50 -9.05
CA ALA A 33 6.38 -38.90 -9.33
C ALA A 33 7.76 -39.26 -8.76
N ASP A 34 8.78 -38.43 -9.01
CA ASP A 34 10.14 -38.61 -8.50
C ASP A 34 10.20 -38.62 -6.97
N LYS A 35 9.51 -37.67 -6.31
CA LYS A 35 9.53 -37.55 -4.85
C LYS A 35 8.90 -38.75 -4.13
N ASN A 36 8.00 -39.46 -4.78
CA ASN A 36 7.26 -40.55 -4.17
C ASN A 36 7.66 -41.94 -4.71
N LEU A 37 8.65 -42.01 -5.60
CA LEU A 37 9.13 -43.26 -6.21
C LEU A 37 9.51 -44.30 -5.14
N ASP A 38 10.18 -43.85 -4.07
CA ASP A 38 10.63 -44.71 -2.97
C ASP A 38 9.53 -45.09 -1.98
N THR A 39 8.40 -44.38 -2.01
CA THR A 39 7.32 -44.50 -1.02
C THR A 39 6.22 -45.47 -1.49
N TYR A 40 6.09 -45.69 -2.79
CA TYR A 40 5.08 -46.56 -3.37
C TYR A 40 5.57 -47.99 -3.52
N LYS A 41 4.64 -48.96 -3.47
CA LYS A 41 4.94 -50.33 -3.90
C LYS A 41 5.40 -50.27 -5.37
N PRO A 42 6.43 -51.05 -5.77
CA PRO A 42 7.02 -50.97 -7.11
C PRO A 42 5.99 -51.18 -8.23
N GLU A 43 4.97 -52.01 -8.00
CA GLU A 43 3.86 -52.25 -8.93
C GLU A 43 2.97 -51.00 -9.14
N VAL A 44 2.73 -50.23 -8.08
CA VAL A 44 1.92 -49.00 -8.12
C VAL A 44 2.72 -47.85 -8.73
N ALA A 45 4.01 -47.77 -8.40
CA ALA A 45 4.93 -46.81 -9.00
C ALA A 45 5.03 -47.03 -10.52
N ALA A 46 5.23 -48.28 -10.97
CA ALA A 46 5.32 -48.62 -12.40
C ALA A 46 4.03 -48.24 -13.16
N ALA A 47 2.86 -48.59 -12.62
CA ALA A 47 1.57 -48.24 -13.24
C ALA A 47 1.31 -46.71 -13.26
N MET A 48 1.77 -45.98 -12.24
CA MET A 48 1.72 -44.51 -12.26
C MET A 48 2.63 -43.92 -13.31
N PHE A 49 3.89 -44.37 -13.37
CA PHE A 49 4.86 -43.86 -14.33
C PHE A 49 4.42 -44.15 -15.77
N GLU A 50 3.90 -45.34 -16.07
CA GLU A 50 3.36 -45.66 -17.39
C GLU A 50 2.20 -44.72 -17.77
N LYS A 51 1.31 -44.43 -16.82
CA LYS A 51 0.16 -43.55 -17.05
C LYS A 51 0.56 -42.08 -17.21
N VAL A 52 1.52 -41.60 -16.43
CA VAL A 52 2.07 -40.23 -16.54
C VAL A 52 2.86 -40.10 -17.84
N SER A 53 3.68 -41.08 -18.21
CA SER A 53 4.42 -41.08 -19.48
C SER A 53 3.49 -41.10 -20.69
N SER A 54 2.44 -41.92 -20.67
CA SER A 54 1.43 -41.93 -21.74
C SER A 54 0.71 -40.58 -21.87
N LEU A 55 0.41 -39.92 -20.75
CA LEU A 55 -0.16 -38.57 -20.74
C LEU A 55 0.82 -37.52 -21.31
N ILE A 56 2.10 -37.65 -20.99
CA ILE A 56 3.15 -36.77 -21.53
C ILE A 56 3.30 -36.98 -23.03
N GLU A 57 3.26 -38.22 -23.52
CA GLU A 57 3.31 -38.53 -24.96
C GLU A 57 2.08 -38.01 -25.70
N GLU A 58 0.88 -38.15 -25.12
CA GLU A 58 -0.35 -37.59 -25.70
C GLU A 58 -0.30 -36.04 -25.74
N LEU A 59 0.19 -35.42 -24.66
CA LEU A 59 0.38 -33.97 -24.56
C LEU A 59 1.42 -33.44 -25.56
N THR A 60 2.56 -34.11 -25.67
CA THR A 60 3.66 -33.72 -26.56
C THR A 60 3.34 -34.03 -28.03
N GLY A 61 2.58 -35.09 -28.30
CA GLY A 61 2.06 -35.43 -29.63
C GLY A 61 1.00 -34.42 -30.10
N SER A 62 0.04 -34.07 -29.22
CA SER A 62 -0.93 -33.00 -29.48
C SER A 62 -0.24 -31.65 -29.70
N PHE A 63 0.79 -31.36 -28.89
CA PHE A 63 1.62 -30.16 -29.03
C PHE A 63 2.41 -30.12 -30.35
N SER A 64 3.02 -31.23 -30.77
CA SER A 64 3.77 -31.29 -32.04
C SER A 64 2.85 -31.11 -33.24
N SER A 65 1.65 -31.70 -33.19
CA SER A 65 0.60 -31.46 -34.17
C SER A 65 0.17 -29.99 -34.17
N TRP A 66 0.17 -29.32 -33.02
CA TRP A 66 -0.22 -27.92 -32.89
C TRP A 66 0.83 -26.93 -33.40
N LEU A 67 2.12 -27.19 -33.14
CA LEU A 67 3.22 -26.33 -33.56
C LEU A 67 3.34 -26.29 -35.10
N LEU A 68 3.16 -27.45 -35.75
CA LEU A 68 3.14 -27.60 -37.21
C LEU A 68 1.97 -26.89 -37.90
N VAL A 69 0.93 -26.55 -37.15
CA VAL A 69 -0.37 -26.12 -37.65
C VAL A 69 -0.64 -24.64 -37.33
N SER A 70 0.23 -23.97 -36.58
CA SER A 70 0.04 -22.60 -36.11
C SER A 70 0.26 -21.47 -37.13
N THR A 71 0.77 -21.76 -38.33
CA THR A 71 1.11 -20.70 -39.31
C THR A 71 -0.02 -20.30 -40.27
N ASP A 72 -1.05 -21.12 -40.50
CA ASP A 72 -2.17 -20.78 -41.41
C ASP A 72 -3.45 -21.60 -41.14
N LEU A 73 -4.28 -21.21 -40.17
CA LEU A 73 -5.52 -21.94 -39.85
C LEU A 73 -6.80 -21.11 -39.83
N GLU A 74 -7.86 -21.75 -40.35
CA GLU A 74 -9.27 -21.39 -40.19
C GLU A 74 -9.72 -21.56 -38.73
N ASP A 75 -10.65 -20.69 -38.30
CA ASP A 75 -11.08 -20.59 -36.89
C ASP A 75 -11.66 -21.90 -36.31
N ASP A 76 -12.23 -22.79 -37.15
CA ASP A 76 -12.83 -24.06 -36.73
C ASP A 76 -11.78 -25.08 -36.23
N LYS A 77 -10.60 -25.10 -36.84
CA LYS A 77 -9.50 -25.97 -36.41
C LYS A 77 -8.87 -25.46 -35.11
N ILE A 78 -8.85 -24.15 -34.90
CA ILE A 78 -8.42 -23.54 -33.63
C ILE A 78 -9.35 -23.95 -32.49
N LEU A 79 -10.67 -23.98 -32.72
CA LEU A 79 -11.65 -24.42 -31.73
C LEU A 79 -11.49 -25.90 -31.39
N SER A 80 -11.25 -26.75 -32.40
CA SER A 80 -10.99 -28.18 -32.19
C SER A 80 -9.77 -28.39 -31.28
N VAL A 81 -8.66 -27.69 -31.54
CA VAL A 81 -7.47 -27.87 -30.70
C VAL A 81 -7.63 -27.26 -29.31
N LYS A 82 -8.31 -26.12 -29.17
CA LYS A 82 -8.66 -25.59 -27.85
C LYS A 82 -9.48 -26.58 -27.03
N SER A 83 -10.41 -27.29 -27.66
CA SER A 83 -11.20 -28.33 -27.01
C SER A 83 -10.32 -29.52 -26.58
N SER A 84 -9.40 -29.96 -27.44
CA SER A 84 -8.43 -31.01 -27.12
C SER A 84 -7.55 -30.62 -25.93
N PHE A 85 -6.95 -29.42 -25.95
CA PHE A 85 -6.14 -28.89 -24.86
C PHE A 85 -6.90 -28.83 -23.53
N ASN A 86 -8.13 -28.31 -23.54
CA ASN A 86 -8.94 -28.22 -22.33
C ASN A 86 -9.28 -29.62 -21.77
N ASN A 87 -9.51 -30.60 -22.65
CA ASN A 87 -9.75 -31.97 -22.21
C ASN A 87 -8.50 -32.56 -21.54
N THR A 88 -7.33 -32.42 -22.16
CA THR A 88 -6.09 -32.97 -21.59
C THR A 88 -5.66 -32.25 -20.31
N SER A 89 -5.87 -30.93 -20.23
CA SER A 89 -5.71 -30.17 -18.99
C SER A 89 -6.57 -30.74 -17.86
N LYS A 90 -7.84 -31.05 -18.13
CA LYS A 90 -8.76 -31.59 -17.13
C LYS A 90 -8.34 -32.98 -16.66
N ILE A 91 -7.84 -33.82 -17.57
CA ILE A 91 -7.32 -35.15 -17.23
C ILE A 91 -6.07 -35.01 -16.34
N ALA A 92 -5.16 -34.10 -16.67
CA ALA A 92 -3.97 -33.83 -15.86
C ALA A 92 -4.34 -33.38 -14.44
N ASP A 93 -5.30 -32.46 -14.30
CA ASP A 93 -5.80 -32.01 -12.99
C ASP A 93 -6.42 -33.16 -12.19
N GLU A 94 -7.21 -34.02 -12.84
CA GLU A 94 -7.82 -35.20 -12.18
C GLU A 94 -6.77 -36.20 -11.68
N VAL A 95 -5.74 -36.46 -12.49
CA VAL A 95 -4.62 -37.31 -12.11
C VAL A 95 -3.86 -36.69 -10.94
N LEU A 96 -3.60 -35.38 -10.97
CA LEU A 96 -2.90 -34.68 -9.91
C LEU A 96 -3.66 -34.72 -8.58
N VAL A 97 -4.99 -34.59 -8.61
CA VAL A 97 -5.84 -34.75 -7.42
C VAL A 97 -5.78 -36.19 -6.89
N LYS A 98 -5.88 -37.19 -7.78
CA LYS A 98 -5.80 -38.62 -7.39
C LYS A 98 -4.43 -38.96 -6.80
N LEU A 99 -3.35 -38.43 -7.35
CA LEU A 99 -1.99 -38.59 -6.83
C LEU A 99 -1.83 -37.97 -5.45
N LYS A 100 -2.33 -36.74 -5.25
CA LYS A 100 -2.31 -36.10 -3.94
C LYS A 100 -3.13 -36.86 -2.90
N ALA A 101 -4.25 -37.47 -3.30
CA ALA A 101 -5.09 -38.28 -2.42
C ALA A 101 -4.50 -39.67 -2.13
N ALA A 102 -3.76 -40.26 -3.09
CA ALA A 102 -3.10 -41.56 -2.94
C ALA A 102 -1.74 -41.48 -2.23
N SER A 103 -1.15 -40.28 -2.15
CA SER A 103 0.03 -40.02 -1.34
C SER A 103 -0.27 -40.44 0.10
N PRO A 104 0.46 -41.42 0.67
CA PRO A 104 0.19 -41.87 2.02
C PRO A 104 0.30 -40.68 2.96
N VAL A 105 -0.76 -40.45 3.74
CA VAL A 105 -0.71 -39.53 4.89
C VAL A 105 0.52 -39.93 5.69
N PRO A 106 1.45 -39.01 6.01
CA PRO A 106 2.62 -39.35 6.78
C PRO A 106 2.13 -40.03 8.05
N VAL A 107 2.42 -41.33 8.16
CA VAL A 107 2.15 -42.11 9.37
C VAL A 107 2.79 -41.30 10.49
N PRO A 108 2.05 -40.94 11.55
CA PRO A 108 2.66 -40.27 12.68
C PRO A 108 3.74 -41.20 13.19
N THR A 109 4.99 -40.83 12.92
CA THR A 109 6.14 -41.47 13.53
C THR A 109 5.82 -41.60 15.01
N PRO A 110 5.97 -42.80 15.62
CA PRO A 110 5.79 -42.93 17.06
C PRO A 110 6.65 -41.85 17.71
N PRO A 111 6.17 -41.20 18.79
CA PRO A 111 6.88 -40.10 19.40
C PRO A 111 8.27 -40.61 19.71
N VAL A 112 9.25 -40.14 18.94
CA VAL A 112 10.63 -40.13 19.39
C VAL A 112 10.52 -39.49 20.76
N LYS A 113 10.82 -40.24 21.82
CA LYS A 113 11.00 -39.68 23.15
C LYS A 113 12.05 -38.59 22.95
N MET A 114 11.57 -37.37 22.77
CA MET A 114 12.37 -36.19 22.96
C MET A 114 12.77 -36.29 24.42
N GLU A 115 13.97 -36.81 24.65
CA GLU A 115 14.72 -36.41 25.83
C GLU A 115 14.58 -34.91 25.89
N LYS A 116 13.90 -34.43 26.95
CA LYS A 116 13.89 -33.02 27.30
C LYS A 116 15.34 -32.55 27.14
N PRO A 117 15.64 -31.59 26.26
CA PRO A 117 16.90 -30.89 26.37
C PRO A 117 16.89 -30.36 27.80
N SER A 118 17.76 -30.90 28.63
CA SER A 118 18.04 -30.29 29.91
C SER A 118 18.43 -28.86 29.58
N LEU A 119 17.57 -27.91 29.99
CA LEU A 119 17.87 -26.48 29.96
C LEU A 119 19.01 -26.25 30.96
N SER A 120 20.21 -26.67 30.55
CA SER A 120 21.42 -26.01 31.00
C SER A 120 21.29 -24.56 30.51
N SER A 121 21.57 -23.61 31.41
CA SER A 121 21.46 -22.17 31.23
C SER A 121 22.37 -21.65 30.10
N SER A 122 22.03 -22.01 28.88
CA SER A 122 22.86 -21.86 27.70
C SER A 122 22.44 -20.59 27.00
N LYS A 123 23.38 -19.64 27.00
CA LYS A 123 23.41 -18.40 26.22
C LYS A 123 22.42 -18.45 25.04
N LEU A 124 21.42 -17.57 25.06
CA LEU A 124 20.52 -17.31 23.93
C LEU A 124 21.32 -17.32 22.62
N ARG A 125 21.08 -18.32 21.77
CA ARG A 125 21.78 -18.47 20.48
C ARG A 125 21.64 -17.17 19.71
N LYS A 126 22.74 -16.70 19.12
CA LYS A 126 22.73 -15.46 18.34
C LYS A 126 21.87 -15.69 17.10
N VAL A 127 20.70 -15.06 17.06
CA VAL A 127 19.83 -15.02 15.89
C VAL A 127 20.24 -13.77 15.13
N ASP A 128 20.85 -13.93 13.97
CA ASP A 128 21.00 -12.82 13.02
C ASP A 128 19.80 -12.92 12.06
N PHE A 129 18.98 -11.88 11.99
CA PHE A 129 17.73 -11.86 11.22
C PHE A 129 17.66 -10.60 10.34
N ARG A 130 16.79 -10.60 9.33
CA ARG A 130 16.65 -9.45 8.44
C ARG A 130 16.15 -8.21 9.21
N PRO A 131 16.53 -6.98 8.82
CA PRO A 131 15.99 -5.76 9.41
C PRO A 131 14.46 -5.68 9.28
N LEU A 132 13.83 -4.95 10.20
CA LEU A 132 12.40 -4.71 10.18
C LEU A 132 12.02 -3.76 9.03
N GLU A 133 11.17 -4.22 8.12
CA GLU A 133 10.65 -3.42 7.01
C GLU A 133 9.19 -3.02 7.24
N LYS A 134 8.85 -1.77 6.93
CA LYS A 134 7.48 -1.22 7.10
C LYS A 134 6.46 -1.83 6.13
N SER A 135 6.89 -2.10 4.90
CA SER A 135 6.04 -2.67 3.84
C SER A 135 5.61 -4.10 4.13
N GLY A 136 6.39 -4.83 4.94
CA GLY A 136 6.21 -6.26 5.20
C GLY A 136 6.30 -6.64 6.67
N THR A 137 5.91 -5.75 7.59
CA THR A 137 6.03 -5.99 9.05
C THR A 137 5.35 -7.29 9.49
N LYS A 138 4.17 -7.61 8.93
CA LYS A 138 3.47 -8.88 9.19
C LYS A 138 4.29 -10.09 8.74
N ASN A 139 4.81 -10.06 7.51
CA ASN A 139 5.62 -11.13 6.94
C ASN A 139 6.94 -11.30 7.70
N TRP A 140 7.51 -10.19 8.19
CA TRP A 140 8.70 -10.21 9.05
C TRP A 140 8.47 -11.01 10.33
N PHE A 141 7.34 -10.78 11.02
CA PHE A 141 7.00 -11.58 12.20
C PHE A 141 6.69 -13.03 11.87
N HIS A 142 6.05 -13.30 10.73
CA HIS A 142 5.80 -14.68 10.30
C HIS A 142 7.11 -15.46 10.14
N ASP A 143 8.08 -14.87 9.44
CA ASP A 143 9.38 -15.49 9.22
C ASP A 143 10.18 -15.63 10.52
N LEU A 144 10.06 -14.65 11.43
CA LEU A 144 10.68 -14.73 12.75
C LEU A 144 10.12 -15.90 13.57
N GLU A 145 8.80 -16.11 13.53
CA GLU A 145 8.13 -17.19 14.24
C GLU A 145 8.51 -18.57 13.71
N ILE A 146 8.72 -18.69 12.40
CA ILE A 146 9.28 -19.91 11.80
C ILE A 146 10.67 -20.19 12.38
N VAL A 147 11.52 -19.17 12.49
CA VAL A 147 12.87 -19.32 13.08
C VAL A 147 12.79 -19.68 14.56
N PHE A 148 11.92 -19.04 15.35
CA PHE A 148 11.72 -19.39 16.76
C PHE A 148 11.27 -20.84 16.93
N LYS A 149 10.33 -21.28 16.10
CA LYS A 149 9.86 -22.67 16.10
C LYS A 149 10.97 -23.65 15.74
N ALA A 150 11.80 -23.34 14.73
CA ALA A 150 12.95 -24.15 14.35
C ALA A 150 14.02 -24.23 15.46
N MET A 151 14.15 -23.19 16.28
CA MET A 151 15.07 -23.15 17.42
C MET A 151 14.50 -23.75 18.72
N GLY A 152 13.24 -24.19 18.71
CA GLY A 152 12.57 -24.68 19.92
C GLY A 152 12.25 -23.58 20.94
N ILE A 153 12.20 -22.31 20.50
CA ILE A 153 11.85 -21.18 21.35
C ILE A 153 10.32 -21.05 21.35
N THR A 154 9.68 -21.69 22.33
CA THR A 154 8.21 -21.69 22.48
C THR A 154 7.73 -20.83 23.64
N GLU A 155 8.60 -20.47 24.58
CA GLU A 155 8.26 -19.65 25.74
C GLU A 155 8.20 -18.16 25.36
N GLU A 156 7.06 -17.50 25.64
CA GLU A 156 6.82 -16.08 25.35
C GLU A 156 7.93 -15.17 25.91
N ASP A 157 8.40 -15.42 27.14
CA ASP A 157 9.49 -14.67 27.77
C ASP A 157 10.80 -14.75 26.97
N ILE A 158 11.11 -15.92 26.42
CA ILE A 158 12.33 -16.14 25.62
C ILE A 158 12.16 -15.51 24.22
N GLN A 159 10.97 -15.61 23.63
CA GLN A 159 10.65 -14.95 22.35
C GLN A 159 10.74 -13.43 22.46
N TYR A 160 10.22 -12.85 23.55
CA TYR A 160 10.30 -11.42 23.82
C TYR A 160 11.76 -10.97 24.02
N ALA A 161 12.54 -11.70 24.81
CA ALA A 161 13.96 -11.40 24.99
C ALA A 161 14.76 -11.51 23.68
N ALA A 162 14.43 -12.48 22.82
CA ALA A 162 15.03 -12.61 21.49
C ALA A 162 14.63 -11.46 20.57
N LEU A 163 13.36 -11.05 20.59
CA LEU A 163 12.84 -9.91 19.83
C LEU A 163 13.59 -8.61 20.19
N LEU A 164 13.78 -8.33 21.49
CA LEU A 164 14.50 -7.13 21.96
C LEU A 164 15.95 -7.04 21.45
N ARG A 165 16.58 -8.17 21.11
CA ARG A 165 17.94 -8.19 20.54
C ARG A 165 17.97 -7.93 19.04
N LEU A 166 16.87 -8.17 18.34
CA LEU A 166 16.74 -8.06 16.89
C LEU A 166 16.25 -6.69 16.43
N ILE A 167 15.44 -6.02 17.27
CA ILE A 167 14.88 -4.72 16.95
C ILE A 167 15.90 -3.59 17.10
N ASP A 168 15.68 -2.50 16.37
CA ASP A 168 16.49 -1.30 16.46
C ASP A 168 16.15 -0.44 17.69
N ALA A 169 16.98 0.57 17.95
CA ALA A 169 16.80 1.46 19.10
C ALA A 169 15.48 2.24 19.07
N GLN A 170 14.96 2.55 17.88
CA GLN A 170 13.69 3.25 17.70
C GLN A 170 12.51 2.37 18.14
N THR A 171 12.47 1.13 17.67
CA THR A 171 11.44 0.15 18.03
C THR A 171 11.54 -0.27 19.50
N SER A 172 12.77 -0.35 20.04
CA SER A 172 13.02 -0.67 21.45
C SER A 172 12.37 0.33 22.41
N ASN A 173 12.39 1.63 22.07
CA ASN A 173 11.74 2.66 22.88
C ASN A 173 10.22 2.44 23.01
N LEU A 174 9.54 1.97 21.96
CA LEU A 174 8.11 1.67 21.99
C LEU A 174 7.79 0.52 22.95
N LEU A 175 8.67 -0.47 23.02
CA LEU A 175 8.50 -1.64 23.88
C LEU A 175 8.88 -1.40 25.35
N THR A 176 9.48 -0.25 25.68
CA THR A 176 9.82 0.06 27.10
C THR A 176 8.60 0.08 28.02
N SER A 177 7.42 0.40 27.49
CA SER A 177 6.15 0.36 28.22
C SER A 177 5.77 -1.07 28.63
N ILE A 178 5.89 -2.02 27.69
CA ILE A 178 5.59 -3.46 27.89
C ILE A 178 6.64 -4.09 28.81
N SER A 179 7.90 -3.71 28.67
CA SER A 179 8.97 -4.19 29.54
C SER A 179 8.80 -3.82 31.01
N ARG A 180 8.01 -2.78 31.32
CA ARG A 180 7.78 -2.31 32.70
C ARG A 180 6.64 -3.04 33.40
N SER A 181 5.60 -3.44 32.67
CA SER A 181 4.44 -4.15 33.25
C SER A 181 4.60 -5.68 33.24
N LYS A 182 5.59 -6.21 32.50
CA LYS A 182 5.86 -7.64 32.25
C LYS A 182 4.61 -8.54 32.35
N PRO A 183 3.65 -8.38 31.41
CA PRO A 183 2.49 -9.26 31.34
C PRO A 183 2.91 -10.67 30.85
N ASP A 184 2.09 -11.69 31.15
CA ASP A 184 2.33 -13.07 30.72
C ASP A 184 2.38 -13.20 29.18
N ASP A 185 1.65 -12.34 28.45
CA ASP A 185 1.60 -12.29 26.99
C ASP A 185 2.55 -11.21 26.39
N SER A 186 3.77 -11.12 26.93
CA SER A 186 4.72 -10.05 26.58
C SER A 186 5.11 -10.02 25.10
N TYR A 187 5.31 -11.18 24.46
CA TYR A 187 5.67 -11.27 23.05
C TYR A 187 4.47 -10.92 22.17
N SER A 188 3.30 -11.49 22.48
CA SER A 188 2.07 -11.25 21.73
C SER A 188 1.67 -9.77 21.73
N GLN A 189 1.78 -9.09 22.88
CA GLN A 189 1.52 -7.65 22.98
C GLN A 189 2.57 -6.81 22.24
N ALA A 190 3.85 -7.18 22.32
CA ALA A 190 4.92 -6.50 21.61
C ALA A 190 4.76 -6.60 20.09
N LYS A 191 4.42 -7.80 19.59
CA LYS A 191 4.10 -8.05 18.18
C LYS A 191 2.93 -7.18 17.73
N ALA A 192 1.83 -7.16 18.50
CA ALA A 192 0.66 -6.35 18.17
C ALA A 192 1.00 -4.85 18.10
N LEU A 193 1.76 -4.34 19.07
CA LEU A 193 2.19 -2.94 19.13
C LEU A 193 3.07 -2.55 17.92
N ILE A 194 4.07 -3.38 17.60
CA ILE A 194 4.96 -3.12 16.47
C ILE A 194 4.18 -3.18 15.16
N ILE A 195 3.29 -4.16 15.00
CA ILE A 195 2.45 -4.26 13.81
C ILE A 195 1.56 -3.02 13.69
N SER A 196 0.95 -2.53 14.78
CA SER A 196 0.08 -1.35 14.70
C SER A 196 0.83 -0.07 14.37
N GLU A 197 2.07 0.09 14.85
CA GLU A 197 2.82 1.33 14.70
C GLU A 197 3.61 1.39 13.38
N PHE A 198 4.20 0.26 12.96
CA PHE A 198 5.11 0.23 11.81
C PHE A 198 4.49 -0.32 10.53
N SER A 199 3.37 -1.04 10.61
CA SER A 199 2.69 -1.49 9.40
C SER A 199 2.07 -0.30 8.69
N LEU A 200 2.20 -0.30 7.37
CA LEU A 200 1.53 0.70 6.54
C LEU A 200 0.01 0.58 6.67
N SER A 201 -0.65 1.73 6.82
CA SER A 201 -2.11 1.80 6.78
C SER A 201 -2.65 1.28 5.44
N LYS A 202 -3.92 0.87 5.40
CA LYS A 202 -4.56 0.47 4.13
C LYS A 202 -4.46 1.58 3.08
N TYR A 203 -4.60 2.84 3.52
CA TYR A 203 -4.46 4.01 2.67
C TYR A 203 -3.04 4.15 2.12
N ASP A 204 -2.02 4.05 2.95
CA ASP A 204 -0.63 4.20 2.51
C ASP A 204 -0.23 3.10 1.54
N ARG A 205 -0.70 1.86 1.75
CA ARG A 205 -0.46 0.75 0.81
C ARG A 205 -1.15 0.96 -0.52
N ALA A 206 -2.42 1.37 -0.51
CA ALA A 206 -3.13 1.71 -1.74
C ALA A 206 -2.49 2.90 -2.47
N LYS A 207 -1.99 3.89 -1.72
CA LYS A 207 -1.28 5.04 -2.25
C LYS A 207 0.01 4.62 -2.94
N LEU A 208 0.86 3.84 -2.26
CA LEU A 208 2.10 3.29 -2.82
C LEU A 208 1.80 2.57 -4.13
N TYR A 209 0.79 1.70 -4.15
CA TYR A 209 0.40 0.99 -5.36
C TYR A 209 -0.05 1.93 -6.49
N LEU A 210 -1.05 2.78 -6.23
CA LEU A 210 -1.69 3.56 -7.28
C LEU A 210 -0.78 4.68 -7.83
N LEU A 211 0.19 5.15 -7.05
CA LEU A 211 1.02 6.32 -7.41
C LEU A 211 2.48 5.97 -7.67
N GLU A 212 3.05 5.02 -6.93
CA GLU A 212 4.50 4.87 -6.82
C GLU A 212 4.99 3.51 -7.32
N SER A 213 4.10 2.53 -7.48
CA SER A 213 4.46 1.21 -7.99
C SER A 213 4.59 1.22 -9.50
N SER A 214 5.84 1.11 -9.96
CA SER A 214 6.20 0.68 -11.30
C SER A 214 7.17 -0.50 -11.20
N PRO A 215 7.17 -1.41 -12.18
CA PRO A 215 8.19 -2.44 -12.25
C PRO A 215 9.55 -1.76 -12.44
N GLY A 216 10.57 -2.25 -11.73
CA GLY A 216 11.95 -1.85 -11.97
C GLY A 216 12.43 -2.28 -13.36
N PRO A 217 13.53 -1.69 -13.88
CA PRO A 217 14.06 -2.02 -15.21
C PRO A 217 14.43 -3.51 -15.37
N GLU A 218 14.89 -4.14 -14.29
CA GLU A 218 15.29 -5.56 -14.24
C GLU A 218 14.24 -6.45 -13.54
N GLU A 219 13.11 -5.89 -13.10
CA GLU A 219 12.08 -6.63 -12.37
C GLU A 219 11.14 -7.34 -13.36
N ASN A 220 11.01 -8.67 -13.22
CA ASN A 220 10.03 -9.39 -14.03
C ASN A 220 8.59 -9.06 -13.57
N LEU A 221 7.64 -9.20 -14.50
CA LEU A 221 6.24 -8.87 -14.21
C LEU A 221 5.60 -9.78 -13.16
N SER A 222 6.07 -11.02 -13.04
CA SER A 222 5.59 -11.97 -12.03
C SER A 222 5.97 -11.50 -10.62
N HIS A 223 7.21 -11.07 -10.40
CA HIS A 223 7.68 -10.54 -9.12
C HIS A 223 7.00 -9.22 -8.80
N PHE A 224 6.83 -8.35 -9.80
CA PHE A 224 6.03 -7.14 -9.65
C PHE A 224 4.60 -7.46 -9.21
N ALA A 225 3.96 -8.45 -9.81
CA ALA A 225 2.61 -8.90 -9.45
C ALA A 225 2.57 -9.46 -8.01
N SER A 226 3.51 -10.31 -7.61
CA SER A 226 3.58 -10.82 -6.23
C SER A 226 3.80 -9.70 -5.21
N ARG A 227 4.65 -8.71 -5.54
CA ARG A 227 4.86 -7.51 -4.71
C ARG A 227 3.57 -6.71 -4.56
N ILE A 228 2.78 -6.61 -5.63
CA ILE A 228 1.45 -5.99 -5.60
C ILE A 228 0.51 -6.80 -4.70
N GLU A 229 0.43 -8.11 -4.86
CA GLU A 229 -0.44 -8.98 -4.05
C GLU A 229 -0.18 -8.82 -2.55
N VAL A 230 1.09 -8.74 -2.15
CA VAL A 230 1.47 -8.49 -0.75
C VAL A 230 0.94 -7.13 -0.23
N LEU A 231 0.93 -6.09 -1.07
CA LEU A 231 0.33 -4.80 -0.70
C LEU A 231 -1.19 -4.89 -0.54
N PHE A 232 -1.84 -5.82 -1.23
CA PHE A 232 -3.29 -6.02 -1.30
C PHE A 232 -3.87 -7.08 -0.36
N ASP A 233 -3.04 -7.79 0.40
CA ASP A 233 -3.42 -8.98 1.18
C ASP A 233 -4.71 -8.84 2.04
N ASP A 234 -5.02 -7.63 2.53
CA ASP A 234 -6.22 -7.32 3.31
C ASP A 234 -7.04 -6.12 2.76
N LEU A 235 -6.82 -5.73 1.50
CA LEU A 235 -7.56 -4.67 0.82
C LEU A 235 -8.69 -5.27 -0.01
N SER A 236 -9.92 -4.83 0.27
CA SER A 236 -11.08 -5.20 -0.53
C SER A 236 -11.16 -4.36 -1.83
N LEU A 237 -11.90 -4.85 -2.83
CA LEU A 237 -12.22 -4.05 -4.01
C LEU A 237 -12.94 -2.74 -3.66
N ASP A 238 -13.73 -2.75 -2.57
CA ASP A 238 -14.41 -1.56 -2.05
C ASP A 238 -13.40 -0.51 -1.57
N ASP A 239 -12.35 -0.94 -0.85
CA ASP A 239 -11.26 -0.08 -0.40
C ASP A 239 -10.55 0.58 -1.60
N ILE A 240 -10.23 -0.19 -2.64
CA ILE A 240 -9.61 0.31 -3.88
C ILE A 240 -10.47 1.39 -4.53
N ARG A 241 -11.77 1.16 -4.62
CA ARG A 241 -12.73 2.12 -5.19
C ARG A 241 -12.78 3.40 -4.36
N LYS A 242 -12.83 3.30 -3.03
CA LYS A 242 -12.78 4.47 -2.13
C LYS A 242 -11.49 5.26 -2.31
N PHE A 243 -10.33 4.59 -2.37
CA PHE A 243 -9.04 5.25 -2.59
C PHE A 243 -8.99 5.96 -3.94
N THR A 244 -9.56 5.36 -4.98
CA THR A 244 -9.65 5.98 -6.31
C THR A 244 -10.46 7.27 -6.26
N VAL A 245 -11.64 7.26 -5.62
CA VAL A 245 -12.47 8.48 -5.45
C VAL A 245 -11.74 9.52 -4.62
N LEU A 246 -11.15 9.12 -3.49
CA LEU A 246 -10.42 10.02 -2.62
C LEU A 246 -9.25 10.67 -3.36
N ARG A 247 -8.53 9.94 -4.22
CA ARG A 247 -7.43 10.49 -5.03
C ARG A 247 -7.90 11.60 -5.97
N HIS A 248 -9.03 11.39 -6.64
CA HIS A 248 -9.59 12.35 -7.61
C HIS A 248 -10.36 13.50 -6.95
N ALA A 249 -10.67 13.41 -5.66
CA ALA A 249 -11.31 14.49 -4.92
C ALA A 249 -10.37 15.70 -4.72
N PRO A 250 -10.91 16.93 -4.69
CA PRO A 250 -10.15 18.13 -4.33
C PRO A 250 -9.48 18.02 -2.95
N SER A 251 -8.34 18.68 -2.75
CA SER A 251 -7.58 18.60 -1.49
C SER A 251 -8.40 18.95 -0.24
N SER A 252 -9.28 19.96 -0.32
CA SER A 252 -10.21 20.34 0.75
C SER A 252 -11.19 19.23 1.11
N VAL A 253 -11.70 18.51 0.11
CA VAL A 253 -12.62 17.39 0.28
C VAL A 253 -11.90 16.17 0.85
N ARG A 254 -10.66 15.90 0.39
CA ARG A 254 -9.85 14.77 0.91
C ARG A 254 -9.62 14.85 2.40
N LEU A 255 -9.26 16.03 2.90
CA LEU A 255 -8.98 16.23 4.33
C LEU A 255 -10.23 15.99 5.18
N GLN A 256 -11.39 16.44 4.70
CA GLN A 256 -12.67 16.27 5.39
C GLN A 256 -13.14 14.81 5.36
N LEU A 257 -12.99 14.13 4.22
CA LEU A 257 -13.32 12.71 4.10
C LEU A 257 -12.43 11.84 5.01
N ALA A 258 -11.12 12.14 5.09
CA ALA A 258 -10.19 11.42 5.96
C ALA A 258 -10.59 11.49 7.45
N GLY A 259 -11.09 12.65 7.91
CA GLY A 259 -11.54 12.83 9.30
C GLY A 259 -12.91 12.23 9.62
N SER A 260 -13.67 11.79 8.61
CA SER A 260 -15.08 11.42 8.75
C SER A 260 -15.33 9.92 9.00
N GLY A 261 -14.28 9.12 9.22
CA GLY A 261 -14.36 7.66 9.32
C GLY A 261 -14.36 6.97 7.96
N PHE A 262 -13.28 7.18 7.19
CA PHE A 262 -13.10 6.63 5.84
C PHE A 262 -13.25 5.10 5.79
N ASP A 263 -12.68 4.39 6.77
CA ASP A 263 -12.61 2.92 6.77
C ASP A 263 -13.95 2.24 7.08
N SER A 264 -14.88 2.92 7.78
CA SER A 264 -16.16 2.34 8.21
C SER A 264 -17.32 2.60 7.25
N LYS A 265 -17.16 3.51 6.29
CA LYS A 265 -18.22 3.88 5.33
C LYS A 265 -18.24 2.92 4.15
N SER A 266 -19.42 2.71 3.56
CA SER A 266 -19.52 2.05 2.26
C SER A 266 -18.98 2.95 1.15
N PHE A 267 -18.56 2.39 0.02
CA PHE A 267 -18.16 3.20 -1.14
C PHE A 267 -19.24 4.18 -1.60
N VAL A 268 -20.51 3.75 -1.61
CA VAL A 268 -21.64 4.59 -2.05
C VAL A 268 -21.83 5.78 -1.13
N ASP A 269 -21.74 5.56 0.18
CA ASP A 269 -21.87 6.63 1.18
C ASP A 269 -20.72 7.64 1.07
N LEU A 270 -19.51 7.14 0.85
CA LEU A 270 -18.32 7.97 0.70
C LEU A 270 -18.40 8.86 -0.55
N VAL A 271 -18.87 8.33 -1.69
CA VAL A 271 -19.08 9.12 -2.91
C VAL A 271 -20.13 10.19 -2.69
N ARG A 272 -21.26 9.84 -2.06
CA ARG A 272 -22.34 10.79 -1.76
C ARG A 272 -21.85 11.94 -0.88
N GLU A 273 -21.03 11.64 0.12
CA GLU A 273 -20.43 12.67 0.98
C GLU A 273 -19.40 13.51 0.21
N ALA A 274 -18.54 12.89 -0.59
CA ALA A 274 -17.58 13.59 -1.43
C ALA A 274 -18.26 14.61 -2.36
N ASP A 275 -19.40 14.23 -2.96
CA ASP A 275 -20.20 15.12 -3.79
C ASP A 275 -20.78 16.29 -3.00
N GLN A 276 -21.34 16.03 -1.81
CA GLN A 276 -21.87 17.10 -0.93
C GLN A 276 -20.78 18.09 -0.52
N LEU A 277 -19.61 17.59 -0.13
CA LEU A 277 -18.47 18.43 0.24
C LEU A 277 -17.94 19.22 -0.95
N THR A 278 -17.91 18.62 -2.14
CA THR A 278 -17.53 19.30 -3.38
C THR A 278 -18.51 20.41 -3.75
N GLN A 279 -19.82 20.18 -3.58
CA GLN A 279 -20.84 21.21 -3.81
C GLN A 279 -20.71 22.38 -2.83
N ARG A 280 -20.49 22.11 -1.54
CA ARG A 280 -20.25 23.16 -0.53
C ARG A 280 -19.01 23.97 -0.84
N ALA A 281 -17.90 23.32 -1.20
CA ALA A 281 -16.67 24.00 -1.60
C ALA A 281 -16.85 24.92 -2.84
N LYS A 282 -17.72 24.54 -3.77
CA LYS A 282 -18.10 25.40 -4.92
C LYS A 282 -18.96 26.59 -4.50
N GLN A 283 -19.80 26.45 -3.49
CA GLN A 283 -20.62 27.54 -2.98
C GLN A 283 -19.78 28.55 -2.19
N ASP A 284 -18.84 28.09 -1.36
CA ASP A 284 -17.96 28.97 -0.57
C ASP A 284 -17.02 29.80 -1.46
N SER A 285 -16.58 29.25 -2.60
CA SER A 285 -15.81 30.01 -3.60
C SER A 285 -16.63 31.06 -4.37
N PHE A 286 -17.97 30.96 -4.35
CA PHE A 286 -18.87 31.96 -4.94
C PHE A 286 -19.25 33.09 -3.97
N VAL A 287 -19.01 32.93 -2.66
CA VAL A 287 -19.35 33.93 -1.62
C VAL A 287 -18.17 34.86 -1.29
N VAL A 288 -17.00 34.70 -1.93
CA VAL A 288 -16.02 35.81 -2.07
C VAL A 288 -16.39 36.72 -3.25
N GLY A 289 -17.70 36.84 -3.53
CA GLY A 289 -18.26 37.96 -4.27
C GLY A 289 -18.24 39.18 -3.36
N ALA A 290 -17.26 40.06 -3.59
CA ALA A 290 -17.14 41.43 -3.10
C ALA A 290 -18.05 41.80 -1.91
N ILE A 291 -17.43 42.16 -0.79
CA ILE A 291 -18.00 43.19 0.09
C ILE A 291 -18.06 44.48 -0.74
N GLN A 292 -19.01 44.56 -1.67
CA GLN A 292 -19.60 45.83 -2.05
C GLN A 292 -20.29 46.28 -0.78
N ASN A 293 -19.60 47.14 -0.04
CA ASN A 293 -20.21 48.03 0.94
C ASN A 293 -21.30 48.82 0.21
N LYS A 294 -22.48 48.22 0.04
CA LYS A 294 -23.73 48.95 -0.12
C LYS A 294 -24.02 49.55 1.24
N SER A 295 -23.27 50.63 1.53
CA SER A 295 -23.70 51.69 2.40
C SER A 295 -25.15 51.98 2.04
N ARG A 296 -26.06 51.68 2.97
CA ARG A 296 -27.42 52.23 3.01
C ARG A 296 -27.34 53.71 2.63
N THR A 297 -27.84 54.04 1.46
CA THR A 297 -28.08 55.43 1.06
C THR A 297 -29.29 55.93 1.81
N ASN A 298 -29.06 56.67 2.90
CA ASN A 298 -30.00 57.71 3.30
C ASN A 298 -29.98 58.79 2.20
N PRO A 299 -31.13 59.19 1.64
CA PRO A 299 -31.19 60.30 0.70
C PRO A 299 -31.19 61.59 1.53
N GLY A 300 -30.04 62.26 1.60
CA GLY A 300 -29.99 63.55 2.29
C GLY A 300 -28.59 63.99 2.69
N LYS A 301 -27.81 64.47 1.72
CA LYS A 301 -27.00 65.71 1.78
C LYS A 301 -25.95 65.69 0.67
N GLN A 302 -26.13 66.62 -0.25
CA GLN A 302 -25.19 66.93 -1.32
C GLN A 302 -23.84 67.42 -0.76
N ASN A 303 -22.78 67.01 -1.46
CA ASN A 303 -21.56 67.74 -1.78
C ASN A 303 -20.67 68.27 -0.65
N ASN A 304 -19.64 67.47 -0.31
CA ASN A 304 -18.29 67.97 0.00
C ASN A 304 -17.17 66.91 -0.19
N ARG A 305 -17.37 65.92 -1.07
CA ARG A 305 -16.39 64.82 -1.28
C ARG A 305 -15.20 65.16 -2.20
N SER A 306 -15.06 66.40 -2.65
CA SER A 306 -14.01 66.80 -3.59
C SER A 306 -12.73 67.37 -2.97
N LYS A 307 -12.51 67.28 -1.64
CA LYS A 307 -11.31 67.84 -1.00
C LYS A 307 -10.56 66.91 -0.03
N VAL A 308 -10.70 65.60 -0.13
CA VAL A 308 -9.89 64.66 0.66
C VAL A 308 -9.16 63.71 -0.28
N CYS A 309 -7.82 63.64 -0.18
CA CYS A 309 -7.03 62.79 -1.06
C CYS A 309 -7.22 61.29 -0.74
N SER A 310 -6.90 60.43 -1.71
CA SER A 310 -7.04 58.97 -1.60
C SER A 310 -6.35 58.37 -0.37
N PHE A 311 -5.22 58.94 0.06
CA PHE A 311 -4.51 58.50 1.27
C PHE A 311 -5.31 58.77 2.54
N HIS A 312 -5.91 59.95 2.70
CA HIS A 312 -6.76 60.24 3.86
C HIS A 312 -8.11 59.53 3.81
N VAL A 313 -8.60 59.15 2.62
CA VAL A 313 -9.77 58.27 2.50
C VAL A 313 -9.47 56.89 3.08
N ARG A 314 -8.24 56.37 2.88
CA ARG A 314 -7.84 55.04 3.38
C ARG A 314 -7.38 55.03 4.83
N PHE A 315 -6.62 56.04 5.25
CA PHE A 315 -5.91 56.02 6.53
C PHE A 315 -6.42 57.05 7.54
N GLY A 316 -7.41 57.89 7.16
CA GLY A 316 -7.90 58.97 8.00
C GLY A 316 -6.77 59.90 8.43
N ASN A 317 -6.84 60.42 9.66
CA ASN A 317 -5.82 61.32 10.22
C ASN A 317 -4.44 60.66 10.46
N ASN A 318 -4.32 59.34 10.26
CA ASN A 318 -3.06 58.61 10.42
C ASN A 318 -2.28 58.48 9.10
N ALA A 319 -2.72 59.14 8.03
CA ALA A 319 -2.00 59.16 6.77
C ALA A 319 -0.62 59.81 6.94
N ARG A 320 0.44 59.07 6.62
CA ARG A 320 1.83 59.56 6.73
C ARG A 320 2.25 60.46 5.57
N THR A 321 1.49 60.42 4.49
CA THR A 321 1.70 61.25 3.29
C THR A 321 0.35 61.72 2.76
N CYS A 322 0.34 62.90 2.18
CA CYS A 322 -0.83 63.45 1.54
C CYS A 322 -0.41 64.00 0.18
N SER A 323 -1.02 63.47 -0.89
CA SER A 323 -0.75 63.87 -2.27
C SER A 323 -1.53 65.11 -2.73
N GLY A 324 -2.28 65.75 -1.84
CA GLY A 324 -3.08 66.92 -2.17
C GLY A 324 -2.31 68.20 -1.85
N GLU A 325 -1.51 68.70 -2.80
CA GLU A 325 -0.83 69.99 -2.73
C GLU A 325 -1.82 71.13 -2.42
N GLY A 326 -2.01 71.43 -1.13
CA GLY A 326 -2.89 72.50 -0.62
C GLY A 326 -4.40 72.30 -0.79
N LYS A 327 -4.86 71.29 -1.55
CA LYS A 327 -6.29 71.07 -1.86
C LYS A 327 -6.97 70.08 -0.91
N CYS A 328 -6.20 69.36 -0.09
CA CYS A 328 -6.74 68.42 0.88
C CYS A 328 -7.10 69.13 2.20
N LEU A 329 -8.37 69.06 2.62
CA LEU A 329 -8.85 69.69 3.87
C LEU A 329 -8.18 69.14 5.13
N LEU A 330 -7.59 67.95 5.06
CA LEU A 330 -6.85 67.34 6.17
C LEU A 330 -5.35 67.69 6.17
N TRP A 331 -4.86 68.38 5.14
CA TRP A 331 -3.47 68.83 5.07
C TRP A 331 -3.13 69.84 6.18
N SER A 332 -4.05 70.78 6.45
CA SER A 332 -3.83 71.87 7.40
C SER A 332 -3.79 71.43 8.87
N LYS A 333 -4.08 70.17 9.18
CA LYS A 333 -4.00 69.63 10.55
C LYS A 333 -2.60 69.19 10.97
N GLY A 334 -1.60 69.36 10.09
CA GLY A 334 -0.21 69.02 10.37
C GLY A 334 0.00 67.50 10.31
N LEU A 335 0.88 67.05 9.42
CA LEU A 335 1.34 65.67 9.45
C LEU A 335 2.04 65.43 10.80
N PRO A 336 1.78 64.32 11.50
CA PRO A 336 2.58 63.97 12.67
C PRO A 336 4.03 63.86 12.21
N LEU A 337 4.90 64.74 12.72
CA LEU A 337 6.32 64.71 12.41
C LEU A 337 6.87 63.31 12.73
N PRO A 338 7.81 62.79 11.91
CA PRO A 338 8.48 61.54 12.22
C PRO A 338 9.05 61.64 13.64
N ARG A 339 8.77 60.66 14.50
CA ARG A 339 9.47 60.54 15.79
C ARG A 339 10.96 60.45 15.48
N GLU A 340 11.72 61.47 15.82
CA GLU A 340 13.18 61.40 15.81
C GLU A 340 13.61 60.24 16.70
N ASN A 341 14.39 59.33 16.11
CA ASN A 341 15.04 58.25 16.84
C ASN A 341 16.08 58.87 17.77
N THR A 342 15.74 59.02 19.05
CA THR A 342 16.74 59.28 20.11
C THR A 342 17.52 58.00 20.37
N SER A 343 18.57 57.78 19.57
CA SER A 343 19.64 56.84 19.86
C SER A 343 20.52 57.42 20.97
N GLY A 344 20.14 57.19 22.22
CA GLY A 344 20.98 57.48 23.38
C GLY A 344 22.14 56.49 23.45
N ASN A 345 23.31 56.92 22.97
CA ASN A 345 24.61 56.35 23.34
C ASN A 345 24.90 56.77 24.78
N ASP A 346 24.87 55.82 25.72
CA ASP A 346 25.52 56.00 27.03
C ASP A 346 26.54 54.88 27.26
N ALA A 347 27.80 55.27 27.15
CA ALA A 347 28.97 54.46 27.42
C ALA A 347 29.37 54.60 28.89
N GLY A 348 28.99 53.61 29.71
CA GLY A 348 29.46 53.46 31.08
C GLY A 348 30.76 52.64 31.16
N LYS A 349 31.89 53.33 31.33
CA LYS A 349 33.22 52.79 31.68
C LYS A 349 33.19 52.13 33.08
N PRO A 350 33.95 51.05 33.34
CA PRO A 350 34.19 50.56 34.69
C PRO A 350 35.38 51.30 35.33
N SER A 351 35.26 51.67 36.61
CA SER A 351 36.39 52.09 37.43
C SER A 351 36.47 51.25 38.70
N ARG A 352 37.69 50.77 38.95
CA ARG A 352 38.14 50.05 40.13
C ARG A 352 37.96 50.88 41.40
N GLY A 353 37.59 50.19 42.48
CA GLY A 353 37.71 50.58 43.89
C GLY A 353 37.65 49.30 44.70
#